data_AF-G8QPB3-F1
#
_entry.id   AF-G8QPB3-F1
#
_cell.length_a   1.000
_cell.length_b   1.000
_cell.length_c   1.000
_cell.angle_alpha   90.00
_cell.angle_beta   90.00
_cell.angle_gamma   90.00
#
_symmetry.space_group_name_H-M   'P 1'
#
loop_
_entity.id
_entity.type
_entity.pdbx_description
1 polymer ?
#
loop_
_entity_poly.entity_id
_entity_poly.type
_entity_poly.pdbx_seq_one_letter_code
_entity_poly.pdbx_strand_id
1 'polypeptide(L)'
;MDDANPEQRPSRGRPRSRYAERSEQVKQNMRLYRARQAAEQAALGRALEGLLQAVSSGDLQSSFAAGAAVAGIWQESLMRSRFLGEGKNKSPKRRKNPDGSATGAA
;
A
#
# COMPACT_ATOMS: atom_id res chain seq x y z
N MET A 1 46.16 6.85 36.06
CA MET A 1 45.31 5.68 36.32
C MET A 1 44.02 5.93 35.56
N ASP A 2 43.94 5.41 34.34
CA ASP A 2 42.83 5.64 33.43
C ASP A 2 41.75 4.59 33.69
N ASP A 3 40.72 4.97 34.45
CA ASP A 3 39.53 4.14 34.66
C ASP A 3 38.67 4.16 33.39
N ALA A 4 38.98 3.25 32.46
CA ALA A 4 38.17 3.00 31.29
C ALA A 4 36.82 2.42 31.71
N ASN A 5 35.80 3.29 31.80
CA ASN A 5 34.40 2.94 32.06
C ASN A 5 33.91 1.85 31.06
N PRO A 6 33.59 0.62 31.52
CA PRO A 6 33.17 -0.47 30.65
C PRO A 6 31.76 -0.29 30.05
N GLU A 7 31.00 0.74 30.45
CA GLU A 7 29.61 0.94 30.00
C GLU A 7 29.45 1.68 28.66
N GLN A 8 30.53 2.23 28.08
CA GLN A 8 30.47 2.91 26.76
C GLN A 8 30.83 2.01 25.57
N ARG A 9 30.62 0.70 25.68
CA ARG A 9 30.78 -0.18 24.50
C ARG A 9 29.52 -0.06 23.64
N PRO A 10 29.60 0.42 22.38
CA PRO A 10 28.47 0.31 21.48
C PRO A 10 28.11 -1.18 21.40
N SER A 11 26.85 -1.49 21.68
CA SER A 11 26.25 -2.81 21.53
C SER A 11 26.48 -3.33 20.10
N ARG A 12 27.65 -3.93 19.88
CA ARG A 12 28.03 -4.69 18.69
C ARG A 12 27.49 -6.08 18.89
N GLY A 13 26.24 -6.32 18.54
CA GLY A 13 25.76 -7.71 18.63
C GLY A 13 24.29 -8.01 18.44
N ARG A 14 23.39 -7.03 18.32
CA ARG A 14 22.05 -7.33 17.79
C ARG A 14 22.10 -7.09 16.28
N PRO A 15 21.94 -8.11 15.42
CA PRO A 15 21.63 -7.85 14.02
C PRO A 15 20.48 -6.85 14.03
N ARG A 16 20.61 -5.68 13.36
CA ARG A 16 19.48 -4.75 13.16
C ARG A 16 18.40 -5.56 12.46
N SER A 17 17.53 -6.08 13.30
CA SER A 17 16.80 -7.30 13.05
C SER A 17 15.82 -7.03 11.94
N ARG A 18 15.63 -8.00 11.05
CA ARG A 18 14.72 -7.98 9.88
C ARG A 18 13.36 -7.29 10.12
N TYR A 19 12.90 -7.20 11.37
CA TYR A 19 11.71 -6.44 11.79
C TYR A 19 11.82 -4.91 11.65
N ALA A 20 12.97 -4.29 11.93
CA ALA A 20 13.16 -2.85 11.76
C ALA A 20 13.12 -2.49 10.26
N GLU A 21 13.81 -3.28 9.44
CA GLU A 21 13.78 -3.16 7.97
C GLU A 21 12.37 -3.40 7.41
N ARG A 22 11.66 -4.42 7.91
CA ARG A 22 10.25 -4.66 7.54
C ARG A 22 9.34 -3.48 7.91
N SER A 23 9.56 -2.83 9.05
CA SER A 23 8.76 -1.67 9.44
C SER A 23 8.99 -0.46 8.51
N GLU A 24 10.25 -0.25 8.09
CA GLU A 24 10.60 0.78 7.10
C GLU A 24 10.05 0.44 5.71
N GLN A 25 10.13 -0.83 5.29
CA GLN A 25 9.49 -1.30 4.05
C GLN A 25 7.98 -1.08 4.06
N VAL A 26 7.30 -1.33 5.19
CA VAL A 26 5.86 -1.05 5.33
C VAL A 26 5.58 0.45 5.20
N LYS A 27 6.36 1.31 5.87
CA LYS A 27 6.20 2.77 5.76
C LYS A 27 6.40 3.25 4.31
N GLN A 28 7.43 2.76 3.64
CA GLN A 28 7.71 3.07 2.24
C GLN A 28 6.58 2.61 1.32
N ASN A 29 6.12 1.36 1.49
CA ASN A 29 4.98 0.82 0.73
C ASN A 29 3.69 1.62 0.98
N MET A 30 3.42 2.01 2.23
CA MET A 30 2.26 2.85 2.56
C MET A 30 2.36 4.24 1.94
N ARG A 31 3.56 4.83 1.88
CA ARG A 31 3.79 6.11 1.21
C ARG A 31 3.51 6.00 -0.29
N LEU A 32 4.04 4.96 -0.95
CA LEU A 32 3.81 4.71 -2.38
C LEU A 32 2.33 4.46 -2.66
N TYR A 33 1.66 3.67 -1.81
CA TYR A 33 0.22 3.43 -1.92
C TYR A 33 -0.59 4.72 -1.83
N ARG A 34 -0.31 5.57 -0.82
CA ARG A 34 -1.01 6.87 -0.66
C ARG A 34 -0.75 7.82 -1.82
N ALA A 35 0.51 7.92 -2.27
CA ALA A 35 0.86 8.76 -3.42
C ALA A 35 0.12 8.32 -4.69
N ARG A 36 0.02 7.00 -4.91
CA ARG A 36 -0.74 6.43 -6.01
C ARG A 36 -2.24 6.70 -5.88
N GLN A 37 -2.82 6.53 -4.70
CA GLN A 37 -4.23 6.86 -4.45
C GLN A 37 -4.53 8.34 -4.73
N ALA A 38 -3.64 9.25 -4.31
CA ALA A 38 -3.79 10.67 -4.60
C ALA A 38 -3.73 10.96 -6.12
N ALA A 39 -2.82 10.30 -6.85
CA ALA A 39 -2.74 10.42 -8.30
C ALA A 39 -3.99 9.89 -9.02
N GLU A 40 -4.53 8.74 -8.57
CA GLU A 40 -5.77 8.15 -9.09
C GLU A 40 -6.96 9.09 -8.86
N GLN A 41 -7.09 9.67 -7.65
CA GLN A 41 -8.14 10.65 -7.33
C GLN A 41 -8.00 11.93 -8.17
N ALA A 42 -6.79 12.46 -8.34
CA ALA A 42 -6.54 13.64 -9.16
C ALA A 42 -6.80 13.41 -10.65
N ALA A 43 -6.57 12.20 -11.15
CA ALA A 43 -6.92 11.82 -12.53
C ALA A 43 -8.44 11.73 -12.70
N LEU A 44 -9.14 11.10 -11.75
CA LEU A 44 -10.60 11.01 -11.75
C LEU A 44 -11.24 12.41 -11.67
N GLY A 45 -10.73 13.30 -10.80
CA GLY A 45 -11.22 14.67 -10.66
C GLY A 45 -11.13 15.46 -11.96
N ARG A 46 -9.96 15.42 -12.64
CA ARG A 46 -9.77 16.09 -13.95
C ARG A 46 -10.68 15.51 -15.03
N ALA A 47 -10.88 14.19 -15.05
CA ALA A 47 -11.78 13.57 -16.02
C ALA A 47 -13.24 13.96 -15.78
N LEU A 48 -13.66 14.07 -14.53
CA LEU A 48 -15.00 14.53 -14.16
C LEU A 48 -15.22 16.01 -14.49
N GLU A 49 -14.23 16.87 -14.25
CA GLU A 49 -14.27 18.27 -14.69
C GLU A 49 -14.43 18.38 -16.21
N GLY A 50 -13.68 17.59 -16.97
CA GLY A 50 -13.81 17.52 -18.42
C GLY A 50 -15.19 17.02 -18.88
N LEU A 51 -15.76 16.04 -18.18
CA LEU A 51 -17.13 15.57 -18.43
C LEU A 51 -18.16 16.68 -18.16
N LEU A 52 -18.06 17.41 -17.05
CA LEU A 52 -18.97 18.51 -16.74
C LEU A 52 -18.91 19.61 -17.81
N GLN A 53 -17.70 19.95 -18.27
CA GLN A 53 -17.50 20.90 -19.37
C GLN A 53 -18.12 20.38 -20.68
N ALA A 54 -17.88 19.13 -21.04
CA ALA A 54 -18.43 18.52 -22.25
C ALA A 54 -19.98 18.49 -22.21
N VAL A 55 -20.58 18.12 -21.08
CA VAL A 55 -22.03 18.15 -20.88
C VAL A 55 -22.59 19.57 -20.98
N SER A 56 -21.89 20.55 -20.39
CA SER A 56 -22.31 21.96 -20.46
C SER A 56 -22.26 22.54 -21.88
N SER A 57 -21.39 22.00 -22.74
CA SER A 57 -21.27 22.42 -24.14
C SER A 57 -22.43 21.95 -25.02
N GLY A 58 -23.21 20.96 -24.56
CA GLY A 58 -24.32 20.36 -25.32
C GLY A 58 -23.89 19.38 -26.42
N ASP A 59 -22.59 19.15 -26.62
CA ASP A 59 -22.10 18.15 -27.56
C ASP A 59 -22.17 16.73 -26.97
N LEU A 60 -23.10 15.93 -27.51
CA LEU A 60 -23.28 14.51 -27.18
C LEU A 60 -22.05 13.67 -27.54
N GLN A 61 -21.42 14.00 -28.67
CA GLN A 61 -20.08 13.60 -29.11
C GLN A 61 -19.08 13.52 -27.96
N SER A 62 -18.71 14.73 -27.54
CA SER A 62 -17.71 14.99 -26.52
C SER A 62 -18.14 14.50 -25.15
N SER A 63 -19.43 14.60 -24.81
CA SER A 63 -19.95 14.13 -23.51
C SER A 63 -19.80 12.61 -23.35
N PHE A 64 -20.09 11.85 -24.41
CA PHE A 64 -19.91 10.39 -24.37
C PHE A 64 -18.44 10.00 -24.28
N ALA A 65 -17.56 10.64 -25.07
CA ALA A 65 -16.12 10.40 -25.01
C ALA A 65 -15.53 10.71 -23.63
N ALA A 66 -15.92 11.84 -23.03
CA ALA A 66 -15.51 12.22 -21.68
C ALA A 66 -16.05 11.23 -20.62
N GLY A 67 -17.29 10.76 -20.78
CA GLY A 67 -17.88 9.74 -19.90
C GLY A 67 -17.14 8.40 -19.97
N ALA A 68 -16.77 7.97 -21.18
CA ALA A 68 -15.96 6.76 -21.38
C ALA A 68 -14.57 6.87 -20.74
N ALA A 69 -13.94 8.05 -20.79
CA ALA A 69 -12.66 8.30 -20.13
C ALA A 69 -12.77 8.17 -18.60
N VAL A 70 -13.81 8.74 -17.98
CA VAL A 70 -14.09 8.59 -16.53
C VAL A 70 -14.31 7.12 -16.18
N ALA A 71 -15.13 6.41 -16.96
CA ALA A 71 -15.44 5.00 -16.74
C ALA A 71 -14.17 4.12 -16.84
N GLY A 72 -13.28 4.41 -17.80
CA GLY A 72 -12.00 3.72 -17.95
C GLY A 72 -11.10 3.85 -16.73
N ILE A 73 -10.93 5.08 -16.21
CA ILE A 73 -10.14 5.35 -15.01
C ILE A 73 -10.74 4.63 -13.78
N TRP A 74 -12.06 4.67 -13.64
CA TRP A 74 -12.75 3.95 -12.56
C TRP A 74 -12.52 2.44 -12.67
N GLN A 75 -12.75 1.85 -13.85
CA GLN A 75 -12.60 0.41 -14.07
C GLN A 75 -11.17 -0.05 -13.76
N GLU A 76 -10.17 0.71 -14.21
CA GLU A 76 -8.77 0.43 -13.92
C GLU A 76 -8.48 0.46 -12.40
N SER A 77 -9.04 1.43 -11.68
CA SER A 77 -8.92 1.52 -10.21
C SER A 77 -9.54 0.30 -9.51
N LEU A 78 -10.72 -0.16 -9.95
CA LEU A 78 -11.37 -1.35 -9.41
C LEU A 78 -10.56 -2.62 -9.66
N MET A 79 -10.03 -2.82 -10.88
CA MET A 79 -9.17 -3.97 -11.19
C MET A 79 -7.95 -3.99 -10.28
N ARG A 80 -7.27 -2.85 -10.16
CA ARG A 80 -6.08 -2.68 -9.30
C ARG A 80 -6.40 -2.97 -7.83
N SER A 81 -7.57 -2.57 -7.33
CA SER A 81 -8.01 -2.91 -5.97
C SER A 81 -8.27 -4.40 -5.78
N ARG A 82 -8.88 -5.08 -6.77
CA ARG A 82 -9.14 -6.53 -6.71
C ARG A 82 -7.84 -7.34 -6.72
N PHE A 83 -6.90 -7.02 -7.62
CA PHE A 83 -5.59 -7.68 -7.68
C PHE A 83 -4.76 -7.50 -6.39
N LEU A 84 -4.89 -6.37 -5.71
CA LEU A 84 -4.20 -6.13 -4.43
C LEU A 84 -4.94 -6.70 -3.21
N GLY A 85 -6.21 -7.08 -3.35
CA GLY A 85 -7.09 -7.56 -2.28
C GLY A 85 -7.07 -9.08 -2.07
N GLU A 86 -6.94 -9.87 -3.13
CA GLU A 86 -7.08 -11.35 -3.04
C GLU A 86 -5.93 -12.07 -2.30
N GLY A 87 -4.80 -11.40 -2.05
CA GLY A 87 -3.62 -12.03 -1.44
C GLY A 87 -3.47 -11.90 0.08
N LYS A 88 -4.24 -11.06 0.78
CA LYS A 88 -3.86 -10.58 2.12
C LYS A 88 -4.46 -11.31 3.33
N ASN A 89 -5.37 -12.26 3.12
CA ASN A 89 -6.07 -12.93 4.23
C ASN A 89 -5.63 -14.38 4.50
N LYS A 90 -4.57 -14.88 3.84
CA LYS A 90 -3.94 -16.12 4.27
C LYS A 90 -2.93 -15.82 5.37
N SER A 91 -3.41 -15.63 6.59
CA SER A 91 -2.59 -15.81 7.79
C SER A 91 -1.80 -17.12 7.63
N PRO A 92 -0.47 -17.13 7.85
CA PRO A 92 0.27 -18.38 7.83
C PRO A 92 -0.43 -19.34 8.78
N LYS A 93 -0.96 -20.46 8.28
CA LYS A 93 -1.58 -21.48 9.13
C LYS A 93 -0.55 -21.82 10.20
N ARG A 94 -0.85 -21.46 11.45
CA ARG A 94 -0.08 -21.82 12.64
C ARG A 94 0.00 -23.34 12.64
N ARG A 95 1.15 -23.89 12.23
CA ARG A 95 1.37 -25.33 12.20
C ARG A 95 1.30 -25.81 13.65
N LYS A 96 0.26 -26.59 13.99
CA LYS A 96 0.25 -27.37 15.22
C LYS A 96 1.30 -28.47 15.07
N ASN A 97 2.08 -28.67 16.12
CA ASN A 97 2.92 -29.85 16.25
C ASN A 97 2.01 -31.10 16.38
N PRO A 98 2.51 -32.31 16.06
CA PRO A 98 1.73 -33.55 16.11
C PRO A 98 1.23 -33.93 17.52
N ASP A 99 1.79 -33.31 18.56
CA ASP A 99 1.37 -33.40 19.97
C ASP A 99 0.27 -32.38 20.35
N GLY A 100 -0.22 -31.60 19.38
CA GLY A 100 -1.23 -30.57 19.60
C GLY A 100 -0.70 -29.25 20.18
N SER A 101 0.59 -29.15 20.47
CA SER A 101 1.20 -27.91 20.97
C SER A 101 1.40 -26.89 19.86
N ALA A 102 1.30 -25.61 20.22
CA ALA A 102 1.62 -24.53 19.29
C ALA A 102 3.08 -24.13 19.45
N THR A 103 3.83 -24.10 18.35
CA THR A 103 5.19 -23.56 18.31
C THR A 103 5.15 -22.08 18.71
N GLY A 104 5.69 -21.76 19.89
CA GLY A 104 5.86 -20.38 20.36
C GLY A 104 5.22 -20.04 21.71
N ALA A 105 4.84 -21.00 22.55
CA ALA A 105 4.63 -20.74 23.97
C ALA A 105 5.97 -20.96 24.70
N ALA A 106 6.56 -19.87 25.19
CA ALA A 106 7.56 -19.90 26.25
C ALA A 106 6.84 -19.90 27.60
#